data_AF-A0A1V9Z1Y7-F1
#
_entry.id   AF-A0A1V9Z1Y7-F1
#
_cell.length_a   1.000
_cell.length_b   1.000
_cell.length_c   1.000
_cell.angle_alpha   90.00
_cell.angle_beta   90.00
_cell.angle_gamma   90.00
#
_symmetry.space_group_name_H-M   'P 1'
#
loop_
_entity.id
_entity.type
_entity.pdbx_description
1 polymer ?
#
loop_
_entity_poly.entity_id
_entity_poly.type
_entity_poly.pdbx_seq_one_letter_code
_entity_poly.pdbx_strand_id
1 'polypeptide(L)'
;MNQTNDTDEATTDARWHNRLGRLLSSSAKYAAAVPHFEEALRLQPTYAAAHFNLGSALVFQRRQANDDAVCRALDHFRLALVHQPHFPDAHVNLAAQLYARGDYEVALEHALAAVTQDPGNAHGFYNLNTIYRALGQQGLAVQLCWERVRALVGTNVGTSAPPPPQPQPPPTSLSVVCVKWGTKYGPEYVNRLLSGVRRHLRRDFQFHCFTEAPHGLASDVLVHPLREGFTGWWNKAQLFAADSPVHGRVVYIDLDTVVVGDLTALFSYTGNFGTLATDDMHNERRAGGINSSVMIWTAGTCSDIFELLHQHWKAVAQCIYKFDHWLEMVLCEHPVDFLQELYPGHIVEYMQSCQTTCPADARVVCFPLEPKPHAASAPWIRDYWI
;
A
#
# COMPACT_ATOMS: atom_id res chain seq x y z
N MET A 1 -58.75 -15.60 8.72
CA MET A 1 -58.36 -15.42 7.31
C MET A 1 -57.58 -14.13 7.18
N ASN A 2 -56.51 -14.17 6.38
CA ASN A 2 -55.58 -13.10 5.99
C ASN A 2 -54.48 -12.66 6.97
N GLN A 3 -53.41 -13.47 7.07
CA GLN A 3 -52.05 -13.01 7.41
C GLN A 3 -50.95 -13.73 6.58
N THR A 4 -51.25 -14.20 5.36
CA THR A 4 -50.32 -15.01 4.55
C THR A 4 -49.95 -14.44 3.18
N ASN A 5 -50.37 -13.21 2.82
CA ASN A 5 -50.12 -12.67 1.47
C ASN A 5 -48.94 -11.68 1.35
N ASP A 6 -48.51 -11.02 2.42
CA ASP A 6 -47.44 -9.99 2.31
C ASP A 6 -46.03 -10.60 2.14
N THR A 7 -45.81 -11.84 2.60
CA THR A 7 -44.51 -12.52 2.48
C THR A 7 -44.32 -13.17 1.10
N ASP A 8 -45.39 -13.68 0.47
CA ASP A 8 -45.31 -14.33 -0.84
C ASP A 8 -45.09 -13.31 -1.96
N GLU A 9 -45.75 -12.14 -1.93
CA GLU A 9 -45.52 -11.06 -2.91
C GLU A 9 -44.08 -10.54 -2.83
N ALA A 10 -43.52 -10.40 -1.63
CA ALA A 10 -42.15 -9.93 -1.43
C ALA A 10 -41.08 -10.87 -2.03
N THR A 11 -41.32 -12.19 -2.02
CA THR A 11 -40.40 -13.19 -2.62
C THR A 11 -40.47 -13.27 -4.15
N THR A 12 -41.37 -12.53 -4.79
CA THR A 12 -41.47 -12.44 -6.26
C THR A 12 -40.98 -11.10 -6.82
N ASP A 13 -40.56 -10.17 -5.96
CA ASP A 13 -39.99 -8.87 -6.37
C ASP A 13 -38.46 -8.97 -6.49
N ALA A 14 -37.93 -8.74 -7.70
CA ALA A 14 -36.50 -8.69 -7.96
C ALA A 14 -35.75 -7.71 -7.03
N ARG A 15 -36.40 -6.61 -6.63
CA ARG A 15 -35.83 -5.61 -5.70
C ARG A 15 -35.67 -6.15 -4.29
N TRP A 16 -36.58 -7.00 -3.84
CA TRP A 16 -36.48 -7.63 -2.51
C TRP A 16 -35.26 -8.56 -2.47
N HIS A 17 -35.14 -9.43 -3.48
CA HIS A 17 -33.99 -10.32 -3.63
C HIS A 17 -32.66 -9.55 -3.71
N ASN A 18 -32.60 -8.49 -4.51
CA ASN A 18 -31.41 -7.64 -4.60
C ASN A 18 -31.07 -6.94 -3.26
N ARG A 19 -32.08 -6.46 -2.50
CA ARG A 19 -31.85 -5.86 -1.18
C ARG A 19 -31.33 -6.87 -0.17
N LEU A 20 -31.91 -8.07 -0.11
CA LEU A 20 -31.47 -9.12 0.78
C LEU A 20 -30.04 -9.57 0.46
N GLY A 21 -29.72 -9.78 -0.83
CA GLY A 21 -28.36 -10.05 -1.28
C GLY A 21 -27.37 -8.97 -0.81
N ARG A 22 -27.72 -7.69 -0.93
CA ARG A 22 -26.88 -6.58 -0.46
C ARG A 22 -26.64 -6.61 1.06
N LEU A 23 -27.67 -6.91 1.86
CA LEU A 23 -27.55 -7.04 3.32
C LEU A 23 -26.66 -8.23 3.73
N LEU A 24 -26.71 -9.32 2.98
CA LEU A 24 -25.83 -10.46 3.18
C LEU A 24 -24.38 -10.11 2.83
N SER A 25 -24.16 -9.43 1.70
CA SER A 25 -22.83 -8.94 1.29
C SER A 25 -22.23 -7.94 2.28
N SER A 26 -23.02 -7.02 2.86
CA SER A 26 -22.51 -6.09 3.89
C SER A 26 -22.10 -6.81 5.18
N SER A 27 -22.63 -8.01 5.42
CA SER A 27 -22.22 -8.91 6.50
C SER A 27 -21.11 -9.88 6.10
N ALA A 28 -20.44 -9.66 4.95
CA ALA A 28 -19.44 -10.51 4.33
C ALA A 28 -19.91 -11.96 4.03
N LYS A 29 -21.23 -12.19 3.95
CA LYS A 29 -21.85 -13.49 3.64
C LYS A 29 -22.06 -13.66 2.13
N TYR A 30 -21.00 -13.48 1.34
CA TYR A 30 -21.08 -13.42 -0.12
C TYR A 30 -21.68 -14.67 -0.76
N ALA A 31 -21.30 -15.86 -0.28
CA ALA A 31 -21.83 -17.13 -0.78
C ALA A 31 -23.36 -17.25 -0.61
N ALA A 32 -23.92 -16.68 0.46
CA ALA A 32 -25.36 -16.64 0.68
C ALA A 32 -26.04 -15.52 -0.12
N ALA A 33 -25.31 -14.46 -0.49
CA ALA A 33 -25.85 -13.33 -1.26
C ALA A 33 -26.07 -13.68 -2.74
N VAL A 34 -25.15 -14.45 -3.34
CA VAL A 34 -25.17 -14.86 -4.76
C VAL A 34 -26.55 -15.39 -5.22
N PRO A 35 -27.16 -16.40 -4.58
CA PRO A 35 -28.45 -16.93 -5.05
C PRO A 35 -29.58 -15.90 -5.03
N HIS A 36 -29.54 -14.91 -4.13
CA HIS A 36 -30.53 -13.84 -4.15
C HIS A 36 -30.33 -12.89 -5.33
N PHE A 37 -29.10 -12.57 -5.71
CA PHE A 37 -28.89 -11.76 -6.91
C PHE A 37 -29.24 -12.53 -8.19
N GLU A 38 -28.95 -13.83 -8.26
CA GLU A 38 -29.36 -14.68 -9.38
C GLU A 38 -30.88 -14.73 -9.52
N GLU A 39 -31.63 -14.85 -8.41
CA GLU A 39 -33.09 -14.82 -8.43
C GLU A 39 -33.64 -13.44 -8.81
N ALA A 40 -33.02 -12.36 -8.34
CA ALA A 40 -33.37 -11.01 -8.80
C ALA A 40 -33.24 -10.87 -10.32
N LEU A 41 -32.19 -11.46 -10.90
CA LEU A 41 -31.97 -11.45 -12.34
C LEU A 41 -32.88 -12.43 -13.10
N ARG A 42 -33.29 -13.54 -12.48
CA ARG A 42 -34.31 -14.43 -13.05
C ARG A 42 -35.66 -13.71 -13.20
N LEU A 43 -36.03 -12.92 -12.18
CA LEU A 43 -37.26 -12.13 -12.14
C LEU A 43 -37.18 -10.89 -13.05
N GLN A 44 -36.02 -10.23 -13.08
CA GLN A 44 -35.78 -9.05 -13.92
C GLN A 44 -34.37 -9.10 -14.54
N PRO A 45 -34.21 -9.69 -15.75
CA PRO A 45 -32.90 -9.86 -16.39
C PRO A 45 -32.16 -8.56 -16.68
N THR A 46 -32.88 -7.44 -16.84
CA THR A 46 -32.28 -6.12 -17.14
C THR A 46 -31.92 -5.31 -15.89
N TYR A 47 -31.96 -5.91 -14.70
CA TYR A 47 -31.75 -5.19 -13.45
C TYR A 47 -30.26 -4.90 -13.19
N ALA A 48 -29.77 -3.77 -13.72
CA ALA A 48 -28.36 -3.37 -13.67
C ALA A 48 -27.73 -3.47 -12.27
N ALA A 49 -28.43 -3.02 -11.22
CA ALA A 49 -27.92 -3.08 -9.86
C ALA A 49 -27.73 -4.53 -9.36
N ALA A 50 -28.59 -5.46 -9.75
CA ALA A 50 -28.45 -6.87 -9.38
C ALA A 50 -27.27 -7.53 -10.11
N HIS A 51 -27.06 -7.19 -11.39
CA HIS A 51 -25.84 -7.59 -12.12
C HIS A 51 -24.57 -7.08 -11.44
N PHE A 52 -24.50 -5.78 -11.13
CA PHE A 52 -23.37 -5.19 -10.41
C PHE A 52 -23.11 -5.90 -9.08
N ASN A 53 -24.16 -6.07 -8.25
CA ASN A 53 -24.01 -6.68 -6.93
C ASN A 53 -23.62 -8.16 -6.99
N LEU A 54 -24.11 -8.91 -7.99
CA LEU A 54 -23.69 -10.29 -8.24
C LEU A 54 -22.21 -10.35 -8.60
N GLY A 55 -21.75 -9.51 -9.54
CA GLY A 55 -20.34 -9.42 -9.90
C GLY A 55 -19.45 -9.12 -8.69
N SER A 56 -19.84 -8.16 -7.85
CA SER A 56 -19.11 -7.85 -6.61
C SER A 56 -19.12 -9.02 -5.62
N ALA A 57 -20.25 -9.70 -5.43
CA ALA A 57 -20.32 -10.85 -4.52
C ALA A 57 -19.43 -12.01 -4.98
N LEU A 58 -19.39 -12.31 -6.29
CA LEU A 58 -18.50 -13.31 -6.89
C LEU A 58 -17.02 -12.95 -6.66
N VAL A 59 -16.66 -11.67 -6.80
CA VAL A 59 -15.32 -11.16 -6.52
C VAL A 59 -14.93 -11.37 -5.06
N PHE A 60 -15.82 -11.08 -4.10
CA PHE A 60 -15.51 -11.14 -2.67
C PHE A 60 -15.66 -12.53 -2.04
N GLN A 61 -16.40 -13.45 -2.68
CA GLN A 61 -16.45 -14.86 -2.28
C GLN A 61 -15.08 -15.56 -2.41
N ARG A 62 -14.06 -14.91 -2.99
CA ARG A 62 -12.67 -15.38 -3.20
C ARG A 62 -11.92 -15.79 -1.93
N ARG A 63 -12.32 -16.89 -1.30
CA ARG A 63 -11.40 -17.73 -0.52
C ARG A 63 -10.82 -18.89 -1.36
N GLN A 64 -11.43 -19.26 -2.50
CA GLN A 64 -11.00 -20.40 -3.33
C GLN A 64 -11.47 -20.33 -4.81
N ALA A 65 -11.45 -19.18 -5.49
CA ALA A 65 -12.02 -19.10 -6.85
C ALA A 65 -10.96 -19.22 -7.96
N ASN A 66 -11.15 -20.22 -8.82
CA ASN A 66 -10.55 -20.36 -10.14
C ASN A 66 -10.93 -19.17 -11.05
N ASP A 67 -10.19 -18.97 -12.15
CA ASP A 67 -10.37 -17.88 -13.13
C ASP A 67 -11.83 -17.69 -13.62
N ASP A 68 -12.66 -18.73 -13.56
CA ASP A 68 -14.08 -18.73 -13.95
C ASP A 68 -14.93 -17.68 -13.20
N ALA A 69 -14.79 -17.58 -11.87
CA ALA A 69 -15.61 -16.64 -11.09
C ALA A 69 -15.29 -15.18 -11.44
N VAL A 70 -14.03 -14.89 -11.78
CA VAL A 70 -13.59 -13.56 -12.24
C VAL A 70 -14.18 -13.26 -13.60
N CYS A 71 -14.17 -14.21 -14.54
CA CYS A 71 -14.83 -14.07 -15.84
C CYS A 71 -16.33 -13.79 -15.68
N ARG A 72 -17.04 -14.56 -14.85
CA ARG A 72 -18.46 -14.32 -14.55
C ARG A 72 -18.72 -12.94 -13.96
N ALA A 73 -17.85 -12.47 -13.05
CA ALA A 73 -17.99 -11.14 -12.47
C ALA A 73 -17.82 -10.03 -13.51
N LEU A 74 -16.82 -10.15 -14.39
CA LEU A 74 -16.58 -9.21 -15.50
C LEU A 74 -17.80 -9.12 -16.42
N ASP A 75 -18.39 -10.26 -16.78
CA ASP A 75 -19.59 -10.29 -17.64
C ASP A 75 -20.79 -9.62 -16.97
N HIS A 76 -20.98 -9.83 -15.67
CA HIS A 76 -22.03 -9.13 -14.94
C HIS A 76 -21.78 -7.62 -14.81
N PHE A 77 -20.54 -7.17 -14.62
CA PHE A 77 -20.26 -5.73 -14.65
C PHE A 77 -20.53 -5.12 -16.04
N ARG A 78 -20.17 -5.82 -17.12
CA ARG A 78 -20.48 -5.39 -18.50
C ARG A 78 -21.99 -5.33 -18.73
N LEU A 79 -22.75 -6.34 -18.30
CA LEU A 79 -24.21 -6.35 -18.41
C LEU A 79 -24.85 -5.21 -17.60
N ALA A 80 -24.33 -4.90 -16.41
CA ALA A 80 -24.78 -3.74 -15.64
C ALA A 80 -24.62 -2.44 -16.46
N LEU A 81 -23.51 -2.27 -17.17
CA LEU A 81 -23.25 -1.11 -18.03
C LEU A 81 -24.09 -1.10 -19.32
N VAL A 82 -24.43 -2.27 -19.87
CA VAL A 82 -25.38 -2.38 -21.00
C VAL A 82 -26.76 -1.89 -20.60
N HIS A 83 -27.24 -2.28 -19.42
CA HIS A 83 -28.57 -1.90 -18.94
C HIS A 83 -28.62 -0.50 -18.32
N GLN A 84 -27.49 -0.02 -17.79
CA GLN A 84 -27.35 1.31 -17.23
C GLN A 84 -25.96 1.89 -17.60
N PRO A 85 -25.85 2.64 -18.71
CA PRO A 85 -24.57 3.19 -19.17
C PRO A 85 -23.92 4.20 -18.21
N HIS A 86 -24.73 4.94 -17.45
CA HIS A 86 -24.25 5.84 -16.40
C HIS A 86 -24.23 5.10 -15.05
N PHE A 87 -23.13 4.39 -14.80
CA PHE A 87 -22.92 3.60 -13.58
C PHE A 87 -21.43 3.59 -13.18
N PRO A 88 -20.93 4.67 -12.55
CA PRO A 88 -19.51 4.83 -12.21
C PRO A 88 -18.93 3.66 -11.40
N ASP A 89 -19.66 3.15 -10.40
CA ASP A 89 -19.19 2.05 -9.56
C ASP A 89 -18.97 0.74 -10.34
N ALA A 90 -19.78 0.47 -11.37
CA ALA A 90 -19.58 -0.67 -12.25
C ALA A 90 -18.30 -0.53 -13.08
N HIS A 91 -18.03 0.69 -13.57
CA HIS A 91 -16.75 1.00 -14.23
C HIS A 91 -15.56 0.85 -13.29
N VAL A 92 -15.64 1.34 -12.04
CA VAL A 92 -14.60 1.17 -11.01
C VAL A 92 -14.29 -0.31 -10.78
N ASN A 93 -15.31 -1.13 -10.54
CA ASN A 93 -15.11 -2.55 -10.26
C ASN A 93 -14.58 -3.29 -11.48
N LEU A 94 -15.08 -2.99 -12.68
CA LEU A 94 -14.61 -3.56 -13.93
C LEU A 94 -13.13 -3.22 -14.18
N ALA A 95 -12.73 -1.96 -14.01
CA ALA A 95 -11.34 -1.52 -14.13
C ALA A 95 -10.43 -2.27 -13.15
N ALA A 96 -10.83 -2.42 -11.88
CA ALA A 96 -10.05 -3.14 -10.88
C ALA A 96 -9.86 -4.63 -11.23
N GLN A 97 -10.90 -5.28 -11.79
CA GLN A 97 -10.81 -6.69 -12.20
C GLN A 97 -9.96 -6.90 -13.45
N LEU A 98 -10.05 -6.00 -14.42
CA LEU A 98 -9.22 -6.01 -15.62
C LEU A 98 -7.74 -5.75 -15.27
N TYR A 99 -7.49 -4.79 -14.37
CA TYR A 99 -6.15 -4.55 -13.83
C TYR A 99 -5.57 -5.82 -13.18
N ALA A 100 -6.35 -6.53 -12.35
CA ALA A 100 -5.89 -7.75 -11.70
C ALA A 100 -5.54 -8.88 -12.67
N ARG A 101 -6.07 -8.85 -13.90
CA ARG A 101 -5.75 -9.77 -15.00
C ARG A 101 -4.58 -9.31 -15.87
N GLY A 102 -4.10 -8.09 -15.68
CA GLY A 102 -3.08 -7.48 -16.54
C GLY A 102 -3.63 -6.76 -17.78
N ASP A 103 -4.95 -6.66 -17.92
CA ASP A 103 -5.62 -6.00 -19.06
C ASP A 103 -5.63 -4.47 -18.87
N TYR A 104 -4.45 -3.85 -18.75
CA TYR A 104 -4.28 -2.48 -18.24
C TYR A 104 -4.88 -1.39 -19.14
N GLU A 105 -4.79 -1.53 -20.47
CA GLU A 105 -5.33 -0.56 -21.41
C GLU A 105 -6.86 -0.50 -21.34
N VAL A 106 -7.52 -1.67 -21.28
CA VAL A 106 -8.98 -1.74 -21.14
C VAL A 106 -9.41 -1.31 -19.73
N ALA A 107 -8.61 -1.62 -18.71
CA ALA A 107 -8.84 -1.12 -17.37
C ALA A 107 -8.80 0.42 -17.33
N LEU A 108 -7.87 1.04 -18.07
CA LEU A 108 -7.71 2.48 -18.15
C LEU A 108 -8.96 3.15 -18.74
N GLU A 109 -9.53 2.60 -19.82
CA GLU A 109 -10.77 3.11 -20.42
C GLU A 109 -11.91 3.17 -19.39
N HIS A 110 -12.08 2.11 -18.60
CA HIS A 110 -13.12 2.07 -17.57
C HIS A 110 -12.80 2.97 -16.37
N ALA A 111 -11.55 3.09 -15.95
CA ALA A 111 -11.16 4.02 -14.90
C ALA A 111 -11.44 5.48 -15.31
N LEU A 112 -11.11 5.85 -16.55
CA LEU A 112 -11.42 7.16 -17.13
C LEU A 112 -12.93 7.40 -17.22
N ALA A 113 -13.70 6.41 -17.66
CA ALA A 113 -15.16 6.50 -17.70
C ALA A 113 -15.75 6.73 -16.30
N ALA A 114 -15.25 6.02 -15.27
CA ALA A 114 -15.70 6.22 -13.89
C ALA A 114 -15.50 7.66 -13.40
N VAL A 115 -14.28 8.21 -13.55
CA VAL A 115 -13.97 9.59 -13.08
C VAL A 115 -14.61 10.67 -13.95
N THR A 116 -14.94 10.36 -15.20
CA THR A 116 -15.68 11.27 -16.08
C THR A 116 -17.16 11.34 -15.69
N GLN A 117 -17.77 10.19 -15.38
CA GLN A 117 -19.17 10.12 -14.96
C GLN A 117 -19.38 10.67 -13.54
N ASP A 118 -18.42 10.41 -12.64
CA ASP A 118 -18.42 10.94 -11.28
C ASP A 118 -17.01 11.48 -10.92
N PRO A 119 -16.78 12.79 -11.13
CA PRO A 119 -15.52 13.46 -10.75
C PRO A 119 -15.23 13.45 -9.24
N GLY A 120 -16.17 13.00 -8.40
CA GLY A 120 -15.99 12.79 -6.97
C GLY A 120 -15.51 11.38 -6.61
N ASN A 121 -15.46 10.43 -7.56
CA ASN A 121 -15.22 9.02 -7.27
C ASN A 121 -13.75 8.73 -6.90
N ALA A 122 -13.46 8.67 -5.60
CA ALA A 122 -12.12 8.37 -5.08
C ALA A 122 -11.56 7.02 -5.56
N HIS A 123 -12.41 5.98 -5.66
CA HIS A 123 -11.98 4.67 -6.15
C HIS A 123 -11.60 4.70 -7.63
N GLY A 124 -12.31 5.50 -8.43
CA GLY A 124 -11.97 5.76 -9.84
C GLY A 124 -10.58 6.40 -9.98
N PHE A 125 -10.28 7.45 -9.21
CA PHE A 125 -8.95 8.09 -9.22
C PHE A 125 -7.84 7.17 -8.74
N TYR A 126 -8.11 6.33 -7.74
CA TYR A 126 -7.14 5.34 -7.29
C TYR A 126 -6.83 4.28 -8.35
N ASN A 127 -7.87 3.74 -9.00
CA ASN A 127 -7.68 2.81 -10.10
C ASN A 127 -6.87 3.47 -11.21
N LEU A 128 -7.22 4.71 -11.58
CA LEU A 128 -6.51 5.48 -12.59
C LEU A 128 -5.02 5.64 -12.25
N ASN A 129 -4.71 6.04 -11.01
CA ASN A 129 -3.33 6.17 -10.54
C ASN A 129 -2.58 4.83 -10.64
N THR A 130 -3.17 3.75 -10.13
CA THR A 130 -2.55 2.42 -10.13
C THR A 130 -2.34 1.87 -11.55
N ILE A 131 -3.31 2.07 -12.45
CA ILE A 131 -3.24 1.61 -13.84
C ILE A 131 -2.15 2.37 -14.61
N TYR A 132 -2.07 3.69 -14.49
CA TYR A 132 -1.00 4.46 -15.15
C TYR A 132 0.39 3.99 -14.73
N ARG A 133 0.56 3.64 -13.45
CA ARG A 133 1.83 3.11 -12.91
C ARG A 133 2.17 1.75 -13.51
N ALA A 134 1.18 0.85 -13.64
CA ALA A 134 1.39 -0.44 -14.30
C ALA A 134 1.70 -0.31 -15.80
N LEU A 135 1.20 0.74 -16.46
CA LEU A 135 1.53 1.10 -17.84
C LEU A 135 2.90 1.82 -17.97
N GLY A 136 3.67 1.95 -16.89
CA GLY A 136 4.95 2.68 -16.89
C GLY A 136 4.82 4.20 -17.00
N GLN A 137 3.60 4.74 -16.93
CA GLN A 137 3.30 6.18 -17.00
C GLN A 137 3.32 6.82 -15.60
N GLN A 138 4.39 6.53 -14.85
CA GLN A 138 4.58 6.93 -13.47
C GLN A 138 4.53 8.46 -13.27
N GLY A 139 5.22 9.22 -14.11
CA GLY A 139 5.20 10.69 -14.04
C GLY A 139 3.81 11.28 -14.24
N LEU A 140 3.04 10.72 -15.18
CA LEU A 140 1.65 11.12 -15.40
C LEU A 140 0.76 10.78 -14.21
N ALA A 141 0.94 9.61 -13.60
CA ALA A 141 0.21 9.21 -12.40
C ALA A 141 0.44 10.19 -11.23
N VAL A 142 1.68 10.64 -11.03
CA VAL A 142 2.04 11.67 -10.03
C VAL A 142 1.42 13.02 -10.39
N GLN A 143 1.55 13.46 -11.63
CA GLN A 143 1.00 14.74 -12.09
C GLN A 143 -0.52 14.82 -11.87
N LEU A 144 -1.27 13.84 -12.35
CA LEU A 144 -2.73 13.80 -12.22
C LEU A 144 -3.18 13.71 -10.76
N CYS A 145 -2.43 13.01 -9.92
CA CYS A 145 -2.69 12.96 -8.49
C CYS A 145 -2.56 14.35 -7.85
N TRP A 146 -1.49 15.09 -8.18
CA TRP A 146 -1.31 16.46 -7.71
C TRP A 146 -2.38 17.41 -8.23
N GLU A 147 -2.77 17.31 -9.50
CA GLU A 147 -3.90 18.08 -10.05
C GLU A 147 -5.19 17.83 -9.28
N ARG A 148 -5.49 16.56 -8.95
CA ARG A 148 -6.66 16.20 -8.16
C ARG A 148 -6.60 16.74 -6.74
N VAL A 149 -5.45 16.61 -6.06
CA VAL A 149 -5.24 17.15 -4.70
C VAL A 149 -5.44 18.66 -4.70
N ARG A 150 -4.84 19.38 -5.65
CA ARG A 150 -5.04 20.84 -5.81
C ARG A 150 -6.50 21.20 -6.03
N ALA A 151 -7.22 20.45 -6.87
CA ALA A 151 -8.64 20.66 -7.11
C ALA A 151 -9.50 20.43 -5.86
N LEU A 152 -9.12 19.50 -4.98
CA LEU A 152 -9.82 19.21 -3.72
C LEU A 152 -9.55 20.24 -2.63
N VAL A 153 -8.33 20.79 -2.58
CA VAL A 153 -7.91 21.72 -1.52
C VAL A 153 -8.21 23.18 -1.88
N GLY A 154 -8.30 23.51 -3.18
CA GLY A 154 -8.63 24.87 -3.65
C GLY A 154 -7.49 25.89 -3.52
N THR A 155 -6.26 25.44 -3.24
CA THR A 155 -5.05 26.27 -3.16
C THR A 155 -3.90 25.64 -3.94
N ASN A 156 -2.84 26.42 -4.20
CA ASN A 156 -1.58 25.86 -4.67
C ASN A 156 -0.97 25.01 -3.55
N VAL A 157 -1.25 23.70 -3.62
CA VAL A 157 -0.49 22.68 -2.90
C VAL A 157 0.77 22.44 -3.72
N GLY A 158 1.90 22.86 -3.17
CA GLY A 158 3.22 22.66 -3.76
C GLY A 158 4.19 22.20 -2.69
N THR A 159 5.11 21.34 -3.09
CA THR A 159 6.37 21.14 -2.39
C THR A 159 7.11 22.47 -2.42
N SER A 160 7.53 22.98 -1.26
CA SER A 160 8.59 24.00 -1.30
C SER A 160 9.80 23.33 -1.94
N ALA A 161 10.35 23.90 -3.01
CA ALA A 161 11.68 23.52 -3.44
C ALA A 161 12.58 23.59 -2.20
N PRO A 162 13.25 22.49 -1.83
CA PRO A 162 14.01 22.48 -0.60
C PRO A 162 15.05 23.58 -0.71
N PRO A 163 15.33 24.33 0.37
CA PRO A 163 16.43 25.26 0.36
C PRO A 163 17.67 24.50 -0.13
N PRO A 164 18.51 25.10 -1.00
CA PRO A 164 19.68 24.43 -1.55
C PRO A 164 20.47 23.82 -0.40
N PRO A 165 20.96 22.57 -0.56
CA PRO A 165 21.54 21.81 0.53
C PRO A 165 22.60 22.68 1.21
N GLN A 166 22.30 23.11 2.43
CA GLN A 166 23.29 23.82 3.22
C GLN A 166 24.32 22.77 3.67
N PRO A 167 25.63 23.07 3.60
CA PRO A 167 26.64 22.16 4.11
C PRO A 167 26.44 21.98 5.62
N GLN A 168 25.67 20.97 6.00
CA GLN A 168 25.57 20.54 7.39
C GLN A 168 26.65 19.49 7.63
N PRO A 169 27.38 19.58 8.75
CA PRO A 169 28.31 18.52 9.09
C PRO A 169 27.54 17.20 9.18
N PRO A 170 28.11 16.09 8.69
CA PRO A 170 27.45 14.80 8.75
C PRO A 170 27.10 14.50 10.21
N PRO A 171 25.86 14.07 10.48
CA PRO A 171 25.44 13.83 11.85
C PRO A 171 26.30 12.75 12.51
N THR A 172 26.77 13.04 13.72
CA THR A 172 27.64 12.15 14.49
C THR A 172 26.86 11.04 15.20
N SER A 173 25.61 11.32 15.57
CA SER A 173 24.68 10.34 16.14
C SER A 173 23.91 9.60 15.04
N LEU A 174 23.49 8.38 15.40
CA LEU A 174 22.84 7.45 14.50
C LEU A 174 21.59 6.88 15.17
N SER A 175 20.47 6.93 14.45
CA SER A 175 19.18 6.42 14.88
C SER A 175 18.72 5.34 13.91
N VAL A 176 18.48 4.13 14.41
CA VAL A 176 17.78 3.07 13.67
C VAL A 176 16.34 3.06 14.10
N VAL A 177 15.42 3.07 13.13
CA VAL A 177 14.01 3.32 13.41
C VAL A 177 13.15 2.29 12.70
N CYS A 178 12.11 1.81 13.37
CA CYS A 178 11.06 0.99 12.78
C CYS A 178 9.67 1.43 13.26
N VAL A 179 8.64 1.06 12.51
CA VAL A 179 7.23 1.30 12.86
C VAL A 179 6.53 -0.04 13.03
N LYS A 180 5.90 -0.24 14.18
CA LYS A 180 5.06 -1.41 14.49
C LYS A 180 3.63 -0.92 14.71
N TRP A 181 2.71 -1.30 13.84
CA TRP A 181 1.29 -0.94 13.96
C TRP A 181 0.39 -2.17 13.93
N GLY A 182 -0.56 -2.22 14.85
CA GLY A 182 -1.55 -3.27 14.97
C GLY A 182 -0.95 -4.63 15.37
N THR A 183 -1.59 -5.70 14.91
CA THR A 183 -1.28 -7.08 15.30
C THR A 183 -0.57 -7.89 14.22
N LYS A 184 -0.29 -7.30 13.05
CA LYS A 184 0.35 -8.01 11.93
C LYS A 184 1.77 -8.45 12.27
N TYR A 185 2.52 -7.61 12.98
CA TYR A 185 3.89 -7.88 13.41
C TYR A 185 3.94 -7.83 14.93
N GLY A 186 4.35 -8.94 15.56
CA GLY A 186 4.54 -9.01 17.00
C GLY A 186 5.84 -8.35 17.47
N PRO A 187 6.06 -8.20 18.79
CA PRO A 187 7.27 -7.61 19.35
C PRO A 187 8.56 -8.36 18.95
N GLU A 188 8.47 -9.65 18.64
CA GLU A 188 9.59 -10.47 18.15
C GLU A 188 10.21 -9.92 16.88
N TYR A 189 9.45 -9.27 15.99
CA TYR A 189 10.00 -8.66 14.78
C TYR A 189 10.92 -7.49 15.11
N VAL A 190 10.49 -6.64 16.03
CA VAL A 190 11.26 -5.47 16.47
C VAL A 190 12.54 -5.94 17.16
N ASN A 191 12.42 -6.92 18.06
CA ASN A 191 13.56 -7.46 18.81
C ASN A 191 14.57 -8.17 17.89
N ARG A 192 14.10 -8.90 16.86
CA ARG A 192 14.94 -9.55 15.86
C ARG A 192 15.66 -8.55 14.96
N LEU A 193 14.97 -7.48 14.57
CA LEU A 193 15.60 -6.39 13.82
C LEU A 193 16.70 -5.72 14.66
N LEU A 194 16.43 -5.39 15.94
CA LEU A 194 17.45 -4.87 16.85
C LEU A 194 18.64 -5.84 17.01
N SER A 195 18.37 -7.13 17.24
CA SER A 195 19.40 -8.20 17.33
C SER A 195 20.26 -8.27 16.06
N GLY A 196 19.63 -8.22 14.89
CA GLY A 196 20.30 -8.17 13.59
C GLY A 196 21.22 -6.95 13.46
N VAL A 197 20.70 -5.75 13.74
CA VAL A 197 21.49 -4.51 13.66
C VAL A 197 22.68 -4.56 14.62
N ARG A 198 22.50 -5.00 15.87
CA ARG A 198 23.59 -5.11 16.85
C ARG A 198 24.72 -6.02 16.44
N ARG A 199 24.38 -7.16 15.83
CA ARG A 199 25.39 -8.13 15.38
C ARG A 199 26.21 -7.61 14.22
N HIS A 200 25.63 -6.72 13.41
CA HIS A 200 26.18 -6.30 12.14
C HIS A 200 26.57 -4.83 12.04
N LEU A 201 26.45 -4.06 13.13
CA LEU A 201 26.88 -2.68 13.20
C LEU A 201 27.77 -2.45 14.42
N ARG A 202 29.03 -2.10 14.19
CA ARG A 202 30.06 -1.90 15.24
C ARG A 202 30.17 -0.45 15.73
N ARG A 203 29.15 0.37 15.50
CA ARG A 203 29.08 1.78 15.88
C ARG A 203 27.92 1.97 16.85
N ASP A 204 28.04 2.92 17.76
CA ASP A 204 26.94 3.27 18.66
C ASP A 204 25.74 3.81 17.88
N PHE A 205 24.55 3.34 18.25
CA PHE A 205 23.27 3.77 17.69
C PHE A 205 22.19 3.77 18.76
N GLN A 206 21.18 4.60 18.54
CA GLN A 206 19.91 4.54 19.25
C GLN A 206 18.91 3.75 18.41
N PHE A 207 18.17 2.82 19.02
CA PHE A 207 17.14 2.06 18.33
C PHE A 207 15.76 2.53 18.79
N HIS A 208 14.94 2.97 17.85
CA HIS A 208 13.62 3.53 18.11
C HIS A 208 12.53 2.65 17.50
N CYS A 209 11.44 2.46 18.25
CA CYS A 209 10.24 1.81 17.73
C CYS A 209 9.02 2.70 17.98
N PHE A 210 8.34 3.05 16.89
CA PHE A 210 7.06 3.75 16.95
C PHE A 210 5.93 2.72 16.96
N THR A 211 5.14 2.66 18.05
CA THR A 211 4.13 1.61 18.27
C THR A 211 3.04 2.04 19.24
N GLU A 212 1.83 1.51 19.05
CA GLU A 212 0.74 1.59 20.04
C GLU A 212 0.79 0.46 21.09
N ALA A 213 1.58 -0.59 20.84
CA ALA A 213 1.67 -1.78 21.67
C ALA A 213 3.15 -2.12 21.97
N PRO A 214 3.72 -1.60 23.07
CA PRO A 214 5.14 -1.76 23.40
C PRO A 214 5.47 -3.01 24.22
N HIS A 215 4.46 -3.78 24.62
CA HIS A 215 4.63 -4.96 25.45
C HIS A 215 5.50 -6.02 24.73
N GLY A 216 6.50 -6.55 25.42
CA GLY A 216 7.42 -7.57 24.90
C GLY A 216 8.61 -7.03 24.10
N LEU A 217 8.73 -5.71 23.93
CA LEU A 217 9.92 -5.08 23.33
C LEU A 217 11.11 -5.14 24.29
N ALA A 218 12.32 -5.28 23.73
CA ALA A 218 13.55 -5.25 24.49
C ALA A 218 13.74 -3.89 25.21
N SER A 219 14.38 -3.91 26.39
CA SER A 219 14.47 -2.76 27.31
C SER A 219 15.26 -1.56 26.77
N ASP A 220 16.05 -1.79 25.74
CA ASP A 220 16.91 -0.84 25.04
C ASP A 220 16.27 -0.26 23.78
N VAL A 221 15.05 -0.69 23.45
CA VAL A 221 14.22 -0.05 22.43
C VAL A 221 13.65 1.24 23.02
N LEU A 222 13.97 2.37 22.39
CA LEU A 222 13.35 3.66 22.68
C LEU A 222 11.95 3.67 22.04
N VAL A 223 10.93 3.49 22.87
CA VAL A 223 9.53 3.39 22.45
C VAL A 223 8.90 4.76 22.31
N HIS A 224 8.25 5.00 21.17
CA HIS A 224 7.50 6.22 20.88
C HIS A 224 6.06 5.90 20.48
N PRO A 225 5.06 6.69 20.94
CA PRO A 225 3.67 6.46 20.55
C PRO A 225 3.44 6.81 19.07
N LEU A 226 2.44 6.18 18.46
CA LEU A 226 1.93 6.57 17.15
C LEU A 226 0.98 7.78 17.28
N ARG A 227 1.02 8.68 16.30
CA ARG A 227 0.08 9.80 16.23
C ARG A 227 -1.29 9.30 15.81
N GLU A 228 -2.34 9.92 16.35
CA GLU A 228 -3.69 9.68 15.85
C GLU A 228 -3.84 10.18 14.40
N GLY A 229 -4.71 9.52 13.63
CA GLY A 229 -5.09 9.93 12.27
C GLY A 229 -4.48 9.09 11.15
N PHE A 230 -3.35 8.40 11.37
CA PHE A 230 -2.77 7.48 10.40
C PHE A 230 -2.94 6.02 10.83
N THR A 231 -3.11 5.13 9.84
CA THR A 231 -3.29 3.68 10.05
C THR A 231 -2.38 2.89 9.13
N GLY A 232 -1.93 1.72 9.58
CA GLY A 232 -1.06 0.85 8.78
C GLY A 232 0.26 1.52 8.43
N TRP A 233 0.69 1.36 7.17
CA TRP A 233 1.95 1.88 6.64
C TRP A 233 2.02 3.42 6.59
N TRP A 234 0.90 4.12 6.67
CA TRP A 234 0.89 5.59 6.71
C TRP A 234 1.57 6.16 7.96
N ASN A 235 1.70 5.36 9.03
CA ASN A 235 2.45 5.74 10.22
C ASN A 235 3.94 6.01 9.95
N LYS A 236 4.51 5.54 8.82
CA LYS A 236 5.88 5.91 8.42
C LYS A 236 6.05 7.42 8.22
N ALA A 237 4.98 8.13 7.85
CA ALA A 237 5.04 9.57 7.62
C ALA A 237 5.50 10.35 8.87
N GLN A 238 5.07 9.94 10.06
CA GLN A 238 5.37 10.68 11.29
C GLN A 238 6.86 10.69 11.67
N LEU A 239 7.66 9.80 11.07
CA LEU A 239 9.11 9.78 11.24
C LEU A 239 9.75 11.07 10.74
N PHE A 240 9.10 11.72 9.78
CA PHE A 240 9.52 12.98 9.15
C PHE A 240 8.97 14.22 9.86
N ALA A 241 8.14 14.08 10.91
CA ALA A 241 7.61 15.23 11.61
C ALA A 241 8.74 16.10 12.19
N ALA A 242 8.60 17.43 12.15
CA ALA A 242 9.63 18.35 12.64
C ALA A 242 9.95 18.17 14.15
N ASP A 243 8.99 17.69 14.92
CA ASP A 243 9.07 17.34 16.34
C ASP A 243 9.33 15.84 16.58
N SER A 244 9.77 15.09 15.57
CA SER A 244 10.13 13.69 15.70
C SER A 244 11.28 13.50 16.70
N PRO A 245 11.18 12.53 17.64
CA PRO A 245 12.19 12.30 18.69
C PRO A 245 13.47 11.62 18.20
N VAL A 246 13.60 11.38 16.89
CA VAL A 246 14.79 10.76 16.29
C VAL A 246 15.78 11.84 15.88
N HIS A 247 17.07 11.57 16.02
CA HIS A 247 18.11 12.56 15.81
C HIS A 247 19.27 12.01 14.98
N GLY A 248 20.07 12.91 14.41
CA GLY A 248 21.26 12.54 13.66
C GLY A 248 20.95 11.89 12.31
N ARG A 249 21.74 10.89 11.92
CA ARG A 249 21.48 10.09 10.71
C ARG A 249 20.39 9.08 11.06
N VAL A 250 19.28 9.10 10.31
CA VAL A 250 18.16 8.18 10.54
C VAL A 250 18.18 7.10 9.48
N VAL A 251 18.15 5.84 9.91
CA VAL A 251 18.00 4.66 9.05
C VAL A 251 16.71 3.96 9.44
N TYR A 252 15.69 4.08 8.60
CA TYR A 252 14.47 3.31 8.73
C TYR A 252 14.66 1.93 8.12
N ILE A 253 14.16 0.90 8.82
CA ILE A 253 14.11 -0.48 8.31
C ILE A 253 12.74 -1.06 8.64
N ASP A 254 12.04 -1.57 7.63
CA ASP A 254 10.77 -2.28 7.79
C ASP A 254 10.94 -3.57 8.60
N LEU A 255 9.91 -3.93 9.36
CA LEU A 255 9.94 -5.09 10.25
C LEU A 255 10.08 -6.42 9.51
N ASP A 256 9.60 -6.52 8.27
CA ASP A 256 9.74 -7.68 7.40
C ASP A 256 11.07 -7.69 6.64
N THR A 257 12.15 -7.33 7.33
CA THR A 257 13.51 -7.32 6.80
C THR A 257 14.41 -8.19 7.67
N VAL A 258 15.39 -8.85 7.06
CA VAL A 258 16.42 -9.64 7.77
C VAL A 258 17.79 -9.01 7.54
N VAL A 259 18.47 -8.65 8.62
CA VAL A 259 19.88 -8.20 8.56
C VAL A 259 20.79 -9.43 8.55
N VAL A 260 21.58 -9.56 7.49
CA VAL A 260 22.40 -10.74 7.22
C VAL A 260 23.91 -10.47 7.15
N GLY A 261 24.32 -9.19 7.17
CA GLY A 261 25.72 -8.81 7.02
C GLY A 261 26.02 -7.38 7.47
N ASP A 262 27.31 -7.02 7.45
CA ASP A 262 27.84 -5.72 7.91
C ASP A 262 27.13 -4.48 7.32
N LEU A 263 26.52 -3.68 8.20
CA LEU A 263 25.74 -2.51 7.85
C LEU A 263 26.59 -1.23 7.72
N THR A 264 27.89 -1.28 8.01
CA THR A 264 28.76 -0.10 8.10
C THR A 264 28.70 0.79 6.85
N ALA A 265 28.69 0.21 5.65
CA ALA A 265 28.63 0.96 4.40
C ALA A 265 27.32 1.75 4.25
N LEU A 266 26.18 1.08 4.48
CA LEU A 266 24.84 1.66 4.39
C LEU A 266 24.67 2.83 5.37
N PHE A 267 25.24 2.67 6.56
CA PHE A 267 25.18 3.64 7.65
C PHE A 267 26.19 4.80 7.51
N SER A 268 27.06 4.72 6.50
CA SER A 268 27.99 5.79 6.12
C SER A 268 27.44 6.66 4.97
N TYR A 269 26.19 6.45 4.56
CA TYR A 269 25.52 7.25 3.53
C TYR A 269 25.49 8.74 3.91
N THR A 270 25.90 9.59 2.97
CA THR A 270 26.04 11.04 3.15
C THR A 270 25.07 11.87 2.32
N GLY A 271 24.28 11.25 1.45
CA GLY A 271 23.31 11.97 0.63
C GLY A 271 22.10 12.49 1.43
N ASN A 272 21.19 13.15 0.72
CA ASN A 272 20.04 13.83 1.30
C ASN A 272 18.96 12.84 1.72
N PHE A 273 18.57 11.96 0.80
CA PHE A 273 17.52 10.97 1.01
C PHE A 273 17.81 9.72 0.17
N GLY A 274 18.09 8.61 0.85
CA GLY A 274 18.33 7.31 0.23
C GLY A 274 17.14 6.39 0.43
N THR A 275 16.71 5.69 -0.62
CA THR A 275 15.65 4.67 -0.53
C THR A 275 15.83 3.59 -1.60
N LEU A 276 14.84 2.71 -1.79
CA LEU A 276 14.94 1.59 -2.70
C LEU A 276 14.13 1.81 -3.98
N ALA A 277 14.66 1.36 -5.11
CA ALA A 277 13.93 1.25 -6.37
C ALA A 277 13.08 -0.02 -6.38
N THR A 278 11.92 0.02 -7.02
CA THR A 278 11.08 -1.19 -7.21
C THR A 278 11.59 -2.12 -8.29
N ASP A 279 12.47 -1.64 -9.17
CA ASP A 279 13.00 -2.35 -10.35
C ASP A 279 13.76 -3.64 -9.98
N ASP A 280 14.41 -3.65 -8.82
CA ASP A 280 15.10 -4.83 -8.26
C ASP A 280 14.28 -5.53 -7.16
N MET A 281 12.95 -5.48 -7.25
CA MET A 281 12.04 -6.15 -6.32
C MET A 281 10.93 -6.93 -7.04
N HIS A 282 11.06 -8.26 -7.10
CA HIS A 282 10.12 -9.15 -7.79
C HIS A 282 8.66 -8.95 -7.36
N ASN A 283 8.40 -8.80 -6.05
CA ASN A 283 7.04 -8.67 -5.52
C ASN A 283 6.39 -7.31 -5.81
N GLU A 284 7.17 -6.26 -6.11
CA GLU A 284 6.60 -4.95 -6.43
C GLU A 284 5.88 -4.94 -7.78
N ARG A 285 6.30 -5.82 -8.71
CA ARG A 285 5.68 -6.01 -10.04
C ARG A 285 5.48 -4.70 -10.82
N ARG A 286 6.38 -3.73 -10.63
CA ARG A 286 6.38 -2.42 -11.29
C ARG A 286 7.80 -1.88 -11.40
N ALA A 287 8.06 -1.12 -12.47
CA ALA A 287 9.33 -0.45 -12.73
C ALA A 287 9.23 1.05 -12.44
N GLY A 288 10.36 1.69 -12.13
CA GLY A 288 10.46 3.14 -11.96
C GLY A 288 9.74 3.71 -10.72
N GLY A 289 9.48 2.88 -9.71
CA GLY A 289 8.86 3.28 -8.45
C GLY A 289 9.86 3.28 -7.28
N ILE A 290 9.39 3.74 -6.12
CA ILE A 290 10.13 3.66 -4.85
C ILE A 290 9.52 2.59 -3.95
N ASN A 291 10.37 2.01 -3.10
CA ASN A 291 9.99 1.14 -2.00
C ASN A 291 10.62 1.65 -0.67
N SER A 292 9.80 1.77 0.36
CA SER A 292 10.21 2.31 1.67
C SER A 292 10.63 1.25 2.70
N SER A 293 11.08 0.05 2.27
CA SER A 293 11.58 -0.98 3.19
C SER A 293 12.85 -0.54 3.91
N VAL A 294 13.69 0.24 3.22
CA VAL A 294 14.83 0.94 3.80
C VAL A 294 14.81 2.39 3.35
N MET A 295 14.95 3.31 4.29
CA MET A 295 15.09 4.75 3.99
C MET A 295 16.18 5.35 4.86
N ILE A 296 16.96 6.28 4.31
CA ILE A 296 18.04 6.96 5.04
C ILE A 296 17.99 8.46 4.79
N TRP A 297 17.92 9.25 5.86
CA TRP A 297 17.87 10.71 5.79
C TRP A 297 18.50 11.33 7.04
N THR A 298 18.61 12.65 7.07
CA THR A 298 19.06 13.39 8.27
C THR A 298 17.84 13.87 9.06
N ALA A 299 17.80 13.63 10.36
CA ALA A 299 16.72 14.12 11.20
C ALA A 299 16.51 15.63 11.06
N GLY A 300 15.25 16.07 10.98
CA GLY A 300 14.88 17.46 10.75
C GLY A 300 14.91 17.89 9.28
N THR A 301 15.32 17.03 8.34
CA THR A 301 15.12 17.25 6.90
C THR A 301 13.86 16.55 6.41
N CYS A 302 13.36 16.95 5.24
CA CYS A 302 12.20 16.33 4.58
C CYS A 302 10.89 16.39 5.39
N SER A 303 10.71 17.43 6.22
CA SER A 303 9.49 17.61 7.03
C SER A 303 8.22 17.73 6.19
N ASP A 304 8.35 18.26 4.96
CA ASP A 304 7.29 18.37 3.97
C ASP A 304 6.59 17.02 3.69
N ILE A 305 7.30 15.88 3.80
CA ILE A 305 6.70 14.53 3.66
C ILE A 305 5.58 14.31 4.67
N PHE A 306 5.77 14.76 5.90
CA PHE A 306 4.76 14.66 6.96
C PHE A 306 3.78 15.82 6.91
N GLU A 307 4.27 17.06 6.81
CA GLU A 307 3.46 18.27 6.95
C GLU A 307 2.40 18.37 5.85
N LEU A 308 2.77 18.16 4.59
CA LEU A 308 1.83 18.17 3.48
C LEU A 308 0.80 17.04 3.59
N LEU A 309 1.25 15.84 4.00
CA LEU A 309 0.36 14.70 4.16
C LEU A 309 -0.65 14.95 5.29
N HIS A 310 -0.16 15.44 6.43
CA HIS A 310 -0.98 15.71 7.60
C HIS A 310 -2.02 16.81 7.30
N GLN A 311 -1.59 17.89 6.65
CA GLN A 311 -2.47 19.00 6.28
C GLN A 311 -3.52 18.61 5.23
N HIS A 312 -3.17 17.74 4.28
CA HIS A 312 -4.01 17.40 3.13
C HIS A 312 -4.48 15.94 3.08
N TRP A 313 -4.43 15.22 4.20
CA TRP A 313 -4.72 13.79 4.30
C TRP A 313 -6.02 13.38 3.60
N LYS A 314 -7.11 14.11 3.85
CA LYS A 314 -8.42 13.81 3.26
C LYS A 314 -8.43 13.86 1.74
N ALA A 315 -7.61 14.71 1.12
CA ALA A 315 -7.48 14.80 -0.33
C ALA A 315 -6.53 13.72 -0.87
N VAL A 316 -5.39 13.52 -0.21
CA VAL A 316 -4.40 12.52 -0.61
C VAL A 316 -4.97 11.10 -0.56
N ALA A 317 -5.70 10.76 0.52
CA ALA A 317 -6.32 9.46 0.72
C ALA A 317 -7.45 9.14 -0.29
N GLN A 318 -7.93 10.13 -1.04
CA GLN A 318 -8.87 9.92 -2.15
C GLN A 318 -8.17 9.53 -3.45
N CYS A 319 -6.85 9.70 -3.54
CA CYS A 319 -6.10 9.53 -4.79
C CYS A 319 -5.13 8.34 -4.72
N ILE A 320 -4.51 8.11 -3.57
CA ILE A 320 -3.51 7.05 -3.36
C ILE A 320 -3.73 6.33 -2.03
N TYR A 321 -3.30 5.06 -1.97
CA TYR A 321 -3.43 4.22 -0.77
C TYR A 321 -2.10 3.69 -0.23
N LYS A 322 -0.98 3.89 -0.95
CA LYS A 322 0.36 3.44 -0.53
C LYS A 322 1.21 4.64 -0.10
N PHE A 323 1.96 4.46 0.99
CA PHE A 323 2.93 5.47 1.44
C PHE A 323 4.04 5.68 0.41
N ASP A 324 4.48 4.64 -0.29
CA ASP A 324 5.51 4.78 -1.34
C ASP A 324 5.05 5.69 -2.48
N HIS A 325 3.75 5.62 -2.85
CA HIS A 325 3.18 6.53 -3.84
C HIS A 325 3.19 7.97 -3.37
N TRP A 326 3.03 8.18 -2.06
CA TRP A 326 3.15 9.51 -1.46
C TRP A 326 4.59 10.01 -1.48
N LEU A 327 5.57 9.16 -1.13
CA LEU A 327 6.99 9.51 -1.24
C LEU A 327 7.34 9.91 -2.66
N GLU A 328 6.94 9.14 -3.66
CA GLU A 328 7.19 9.47 -5.07
C GLU A 328 6.53 10.79 -5.49
N MET A 329 5.36 11.14 -4.93
CA MET A 329 4.71 12.42 -5.21
C MET A 329 5.45 13.59 -4.60
N VAL A 330 5.92 13.48 -3.35
CA VAL A 330 6.60 14.56 -2.64
C VAL A 330 8.04 14.68 -3.08
N LEU A 331 8.70 13.58 -3.38
CA LEU A 331 10.12 13.53 -3.75
C LEU A 331 10.37 13.66 -5.25
N CYS A 332 9.34 13.79 -6.10
CA CYS A 332 9.55 13.85 -7.56
C CYS A 332 10.44 15.02 -8.01
N GLU A 333 10.50 16.11 -7.23
CA GLU A 333 11.35 17.28 -7.49
C GLU A 333 12.64 17.28 -6.63
N HIS A 334 12.87 16.23 -5.84
CA HIS A 334 14.01 16.10 -4.95
C HIS A 334 14.99 15.05 -5.46
N PRO A 335 16.32 15.25 -5.33
CA PRO A 335 17.28 14.20 -5.61
C PRO A 335 17.10 13.06 -4.61
N VAL A 336 16.71 11.90 -5.12
CA VAL A 336 16.61 10.64 -4.37
C VAL A 336 17.75 9.74 -4.82
N ASP A 337 18.51 9.23 -3.86
CA ASP A 337 19.54 8.23 -4.14
C ASP A 337 18.95 6.83 -3.98
N PHE A 338 19.11 5.99 -4.99
CA PHE A 338 18.78 4.58 -4.86
C PHE A 338 19.91 3.81 -4.19
N LEU A 339 19.64 3.26 -3.02
CA LEU A 339 20.64 2.56 -2.21
C LEU A 339 21.18 1.31 -2.92
N GLN A 340 20.38 0.68 -3.79
CA GLN A 340 20.85 -0.43 -4.64
C GLN A 340 21.93 0.00 -5.65
N GLU A 341 21.90 1.23 -6.14
CA GLU A 341 22.92 1.76 -7.06
C GLU A 341 24.20 2.13 -6.31
N LEU A 342 24.06 2.73 -5.12
CA LEU A 342 25.19 3.13 -4.29
C LEU A 342 25.90 1.94 -3.62
N TYR A 343 25.14 0.87 -3.33
CA TYR A 343 25.62 -0.33 -2.65
C TYR A 343 25.12 -1.60 -3.35
N PRO A 344 25.63 -1.91 -4.56
CA PRO A 344 25.17 -3.05 -5.34
C PRO A 344 25.24 -4.37 -4.57
N GLY A 345 24.15 -5.14 -4.59
CA GLY A 345 24.05 -6.44 -3.92
C GLY A 345 23.90 -6.40 -2.39
N HIS A 346 24.07 -5.24 -1.75
CA HIS A 346 23.93 -5.14 -0.28
C HIS A 346 22.48 -5.20 0.18
N ILE A 347 21.55 -4.67 -0.60
CA ILE A 347 20.11 -4.71 -0.31
C ILE A 347 19.44 -5.51 -1.41
N VAL A 348 18.86 -6.64 -1.05
CA VAL A 348 18.24 -7.59 -1.99
C VAL A 348 16.85 -7.98 -1.52
N GLU A 349 16.05 -8.50 -2.43
CA GLU A 349 14.70 -8.98 -2.15
C GLU A 349 14.66 -10.52 -2.07
N TYR A 350 13.85 -11.04 -1.14
CA TYR A 350 13.75 -12.48 -0.90
C TYR A 350 13.30 -13.27 -2.15
N MET A 351 12.21 -12.83 -2.77
CA MET A 351 11.62 -13.55 -3.91
C MET A 351 12.51 -13.49 -5.15
N GLN A 352 13.27 -12.41 -5.33
CA GLN A 352 14.20 -12.27 -6.45
C GLN A 352 15.46 -13.11 -6.29
N SER A 353 16.10 -13.08 -5.11
CA SER A 353 17.50 -13.53 -4.99
C SER A 353 17.78 -14.50 -3.84
N CYS A 354 16.83 -14.73 -2.92
CA CYS A 354 17.15 -15.41 -1.64
C CYS A 354 16.25 -16.61 -1.28
N GLN A 355 15.49 -17.17 -2.21
CA GLN A 355 14.56 -18.28 -1.93
C GLN A 355 15.24 -19.58 -1.47
N THR A 356 16.51 -19.79 -1.81
CA THR A 356 17.27 -21.01 -1.46
C THR A 356 18.48 -20.70 -0.60
N THR A 357 19.30 -19.73 -1.02
CA THR A 357 20.55 -19.30 -0.36
C THR A 357 20.57 -17.78 -0.26
N CYS A 358 21.22 -17.24 0.76
CA CYS A 358 21.48 -15.79 0.84
C CYS A 358 22.78 -15.46 0.08
N PRO A 359 22.78 -14.45 -0.81
CA PRO A 359 24.02 -13.93 -1.43
C PRO A 359 25.04 -13.48 -0.38
N ALA A 360 26.33 -13.67 -0.65
CA ALA A 360 27.40 -13.40 0.32
C ALA A 360 27.65 -11.89 0.55
N ASP A 361 27.33 -11.07 -0.45
CA ASP A 361 27.38 -9.61 -0.45
C ASP A 361 26.12 -8.97 0.16
N ALA A 362 25.03 -9.72 0.30
CA ALA A 362 23.83 -9.24 0.96
C ALA A 362 24.12 -8.79 2.41
N ARG A 363 23.51 -7.67 2.79
CA ARG A 363 23.54 -7.09 4.15
C ARG A 363 22.14 -7.00 4.72
N VAL A 364 21.17 -6.72 3.85
CA VAL A 364 19.76 -6.56 4.17
C VAL A 364 18.94 -7.32 3.14
N VAL A 365 18.07 -8.23 3.60
CA VAL A 365 17.11 -8.94 2.76
C VAL A 365 15.70 -8.46 3.07
N CYS A 366 15.05 -7.83 2.10
CA CYS A 366 13.69 -7.30 2.23
C CYS A 366 12.63 -8.36 1.86
N PHE A 367 11.51 -8.38 2.59
CA PHE A 367 10.35 -9.24 2.30
C PHE A 367 9.08 -8.40 2.04
N PRO A 368 9.06 -7.59 0.96
CA PRO A 368 7.86 -6.86 0.58
C PRO A 368 6.74 -7.83 0.24
N LEU A 369 5.49 -7.47 0.58
CA LEU A 369 4.30 -8.30 0.38
C LEU A 369 4.39 -9.68 1.03
N GLU A 370 4.43 -10.79 0.30
CA GLU A 370 4.49 -12.14 0.86
C GLU A 370 5.56 -12.97 0.14
N PRO A 371 6.21 -13.94 0.82
CA PRO A 371 6.00 -14.33 2.22
C PRO A 371 6.67 -13.37 3.21
N LYS A 372 6.27 -13.42 4.48
CA LYS A 372 7.01 -12.80 5.61
C LYS A 372 8.15 -13.70 6.11
N PRO A 373 9.19 -13.15 6.79
CA PRO A 373 10.35 -13.93 7.23
C PRO A 373 10.01 -15.22 8.01
N HIS A 374 9.02 -15.19 8.90
CA HIS A 374 8.59 -16.37 9.66
C HIS A 374 7.96 -17.49 8.83
N ALA A 375 7.41 -17.15 7.66
CA ALA A 375 6.71 -18.08 6.78
C ALA A 375 7.59 -18.53 5.59
N ALA A 376 8.75 -17.91 5.40
CA ALA A 376 9.68 -18.24 4.34
C ALA A 376 10.41 -19.56 4.64
N SER A 377 10.58 -20.39 3.61
CA SER A 377 11.11 -21.75 3.73
C SER A 377 12.63 -21.84 3.63
N ALA A 378 13.31 -20.77 3.22
CA ALA A 378 14.75 -20.79 2.98
C ALA A 378 15.52 -21.09 4.29
N PRO A 379 16.41 -22.10 4.33
CA PRO A 379 17.05 -22.54 5.57
C PRO A 379 17.86 -21.46 6.28
N TRP A 380 18.55 -20.61 5.50
CA TRP A 380 19.43 -19.54 6.02
C TRP A 380 18.69 -18.56 6.92
N ILE A 381 17.38 -18.35 6.74
CA ILE A 381 16.61 -17.40 7.56
C ILE A 381 16.71 -17.72 9.04
N ARG A 382 16.80 -19.02 9.40
CA ARG A 382 16.90 -19.47 10.80
C ARG A 382 18.21 -19.04 11.47
N ASP A 383 19.25 -18.79 10.68
CA ASP A 383 20.56 -18.40 11.20
C ASP A 383 20.65 -16.88 11.44
N TYR A 384 19.90 -16.10 10.65
CA TYR A 384 19.96 -14.64 10.67
C TYR A 384 18.76 -13.97 11.34
N TRP A 385 17.56 -14.55 11.29
CA TRP A 385 16.34 -13.96 11.85
C TRP A 385 16.05 -14.46 13.28
N ILE A 386 16.96 -14.17 14.20
CA ILE A 386 16.93 -14.63 15.60
C ILE A 386 16.88 -13.52 16.64
#